data_AF-A0A926HNX6-F1
#
_entry.id   AF-A0A926HNX6-F1
#
_cell.length_a   1.000
_cell.length_b   1.000
_cell.length_c   1.000
_cell.angle_alpha   90.00
_cell.angle_beta   90.00
_cell.angle_gamma   90.00
#
_symmetry.space_group_name_H-M   'P 1'
#
loop_
_entity.id
_entity.type
_entity.pdbx_description
1 polymer ?
#
loop_
_entity_poly.entity_id
_entity_poly.type
_entity_poly.pdbx_seq_one_letter_code
_entity_poly.pdbx_strand_id
1 'polypeptide(L)'
;MNKQAFLEGLAGYLDALDPEEIKKTCAYYAEMIDDRVEEGMEEEQAVASMEPLPVIAKEILSQAPLGNLIRARAKTGRRLSGGSIALIAIGSPIWLPVALAVLAVGLTLYLVFWVLVLCLFVLDATLALSGPLMFIRAFGAGGGANLVFCIGMGLSALALAVLAFPCAMGAAKGTLWLGKWLLRKIKAPFIRKEVA
;
A
#
# COMPACT_ATOMS: atom_id res chain seq x y z
N MET A 1 5.60 -21.39 -41.81
CA MET A 1 4.86 -21.91 -40.63
C MET A 1 3.45 -22.20 -41.11
N ASN A 2 2.87 -23.34 -40.76
CA ASN A 2 1.48 -23.63 -41.15
C ASN A 2 0.50 -22.95 -40.17
N LYS A 3 -0.74 -22.71 -40.60
CA LYS A 3 -1.82 -22.04 -39.84
C LYS A 3 -1.99 -22.62 -38.43
N GLN A 4 -2.02 -23.95 -38.30
CA GLN A 4 -2.16 -24.62 -36.99
C GLN A 4 -1.02 -24.27 -36.04
N ALA A 5 0.23 -24.31 -36.52
CA ALA A 5 1.40 -23.96 -35.71
C ALA A 5 1.40 -22.47 -35.29
N PHE A 6 0.86 -21.59 -36.14
CA PHE A 6 0.69 -20.17 -35.81
C PHE A 6 -0.32 -19.96 -34.67
N LEU A 7 -1.48 -20.60 -34.76
CA LEU A 7 -2.53 -20.49 -33.74
C LEU A 7 -2.11 -21.13 -32.40
N GLU A 8 -1.44 -22.28 -32.44
CA GLU A 8 -0.89 -22.91 -31.24
C GLU A 8 0.18 -22.04 -30.58
N GLY A 9 1.06 -21.45 -31.38
CA GLY A 9 2.05 -20.50 -30.89
C GLY A 9 1.39 -19.28 -30.25
N LEU A 10 0.41 -18.67 -30.92
CA LEU A 10 -0.31 -17.50 -30.40
C LEU A 10 -1.03 -17.82 -29.09
N ALA A 11 -1.71 -18.97 -29.00
CA ALA A 11 -2.34 -19.43 -27.77
C ALA A 11 -1.33 -19.59 -26.62
N GLY A 12 -0.12 -20.11 -26.91
CA GLY A 12 0.97 -20.23 -25.95
C GLY A 12 1.48 -18.88 -25.44
N TYR A 13 1.57 -17.86 -26.29
CA TYR A 13 1.94 -16.51 -25.87
C TYR A 13 0.83 -15.77 -25.08
N LEU A 14 -0.43 -16.17 -25.27
CA LEU A 14 -1.60 -15.57 -24.62
C LEU A 14 -2.08 -16.33 -23.38
N ASP A 15 -1.33 -17.30 -22.85
CA ASP A 15 -1.69 -18.12 -21.67
C ASP A 15 -2.00 -17.29 -20.39
N ALA A 16 -1.66 -16.00 -20.39
CA ALA A 16 -1.99 -15.05 -19.32
C ALA A 16 -3.46 -14.55 -19.35
N LEU A 17 -4.22 -14.81 -20.41
CA LEU A 17 -5.62 -14.39 -20.60
C LEU A 17 -6.63 -15.49 -20.24
N ASP A 18 -7.92 -15.15 -20.16
CA ASP A 18 -8.96 -16.17 -19.92
C ASP A 18 -9.04 -17.12 -21.13
N PRO A 19 -9.16 -18.45 -20.95
CA PRO A 19 -9.28 -19.40 -22.05
C PRO A 19 -10.40 -19.09 -23.05
N GLU A 20 -11.47 -18.39 -22.64
CA GLU A 20 -12.49 -17.91 -23.57
C GLU A 20 -12.00 -16.75 -24.46
N GLU A 21 -11.18 -15.85 -23.93
CA GLU A 21 -10.58 -14.76 -24.67
C GLU A 21 -9.52 -15.28 -25.65
N ILE A 22 -8.67 -16.22 -25.21
CA ILE A 22 -7.67 -16.87 -26.08
C ILE A 22 -8.35 -17.51 -27.30
N LYS A 23 -9.47 -18.23 -27.09
CA LYS A 23 -10.24 -18.84 -28.18
C LYS A 23 -10.79 -17.80 -29.16
N LYS A 24 -11.33 -16.69 -28.66
CA LYS A 24 -11.86 -15.60 -29.51
C LYS A 24 -10.76 -14.95 -30.34
N THR A 25 -9.62 -14.67 -29.71
CA THR A 25 -8.46 -14.09 -30.39
C THR A 25 -7.90 -15.06 -31.44
N CYS A 26 -7.73 -16.34 -31.12
CA CYS A 26 -7.29 -17.34 -32.09
C CYS A 26 -8.29 -17.51 -33.24
N ALA A 27 -9.60 -17.45 -32.97
CA ALA A 27 -10.63 -17.51 -34.01
C ALA A 27 -10.57 -16.30 -34.96
N TYR A 28 -10.40 -15.09 -34.42
CA TYR A 28 -10.24 -13.87 -35.21
C TYR A 28 -9.02 -13.94 -36.16
N TYR A 29 -7.87 -14.40 -35.65
CA TYR A 29 -6.68 -14.57 -36.48
C TYR A 29 -6.80 -15.74 -37.47
N ALA A 30 -7.57 -16.79 -37.13
CA ALA A 30 -7.86 -17.87 -38.06
C ALA A 30 -8.70 -17.38 -39.26
N GLU A 31 -9.75 -16.61 -39.00
CA GLU A 31 -10.61 -15.98 -40.03
C GLU A 31 -9.78 -15.05 -40.93
N MET A 32 -8.92 -14.21 -40.33
CA MET A 32 -8.07 -13.31 -41.12
C MET A 32 -7.02 -14.04 -41.99
N ILE A 33 -6.59 -15.25 -41.59
CA ILE A 33 -5.73 -16.10 -42.43
C ILE A 33 -6.56 -16.75 -43.53
N ASP A 34 -7.77 -17.21 -43.21
CA ASP A 34 -8.69 -17.82 -44.18
C ASP A 34 -9.09 -16.84 -45.29
N ASP A 35 -9.42 -15.59 -44.97
CA ASP A 35 -9.73 -14.55 -45.95
C ASP A 35 -8.59 -14.38 -46.97
N ARG A 36 -7.33 -14.40 -46.51
CA ARG A 36 -6.15 -14.27 -47.36
C ARG A 36 -5.93 -15.48 -48.25
N VAL A 37 -6.27 -16.67 -47.75
CA VAL A 37 -6.19 -17.91 -48.52
C VAL A 37 -7.29 -17.95 -49.59
N GLU A 38 -8.49 -17.46 -49.27
CA GLU A 38 -9.60 -17.31 -50.23
C GLU A 38 -9.28 -16.28 -51.33
N GLU A 39 -8.49 -15.24 -51.04
CA GLU A 39 -7.96 -14.29 -52.03
C GLU A 39 -6.86 -14.89 -52.95
N GLY A 40 -6.48 -16.16 -52.75
CA GLY A 40 -5.56 -16.90 -53.60
C GLY A 40 -4.11 -16.95 -53.11
N MET A 41 -3.83 -16.55 -51.86
CA MET A 41 -2.52 -16.78 -51.24
C MET A 41 -2.39 -18.21 -50.70
N GLU A 42 -1.21 -18.80 -50.81
CA GLU A 42 -0.92 -20.05 -50.11
C GLU A 42 -0.85 -19.81 -48.60
N GLU A 43 -1.30 -20.79 -47.79
CA GLU A 43 -1.39 -20.68 -46.33
C GLU A 43 -0.08 -20.21 -45.67
N GLU A 44 1.07 -20.67 -46.17
CA GLU A 44 2.37 -20.28 -45.63
C GLU A 44 2.70 -18.81 -45.90
N GLN A 45 2.25 -18.27 -47.04
CA GLN A 45 2.43 -16.88 -47.42
C GLN A 45 1.46 -15.98 -46.64
N ALA A 46 0.22 -16.43 -46.43
CA ALA A 46 -0.75 -15.76 -45.58
C ALA A 46 -0.23 -15.64 -44.14
N VAL A 47 0.34 -16.71 -43.57
CA VAL A 47 0.97 -16.68 -42.24
C VAL A 47 2.24 -15.83 -42.22
N ALA A 48 3.04 -15.81 -43.29
CA ALA A 48 4.23 -14.97 -43.37
C ALA A 48 3.92 -13.48 -43.52
N SER A 49 2.74 -13.13 -44.04
CA SER A 49 2.25 -11.74 -44.11
C SER A 49 1.81 -11.18 -42.76
N MET A 50 1.65 -12.06 -41.76
CA MET A 50 1.29 -11.70 -40.40
C MET A 50 2.49 -11.14 -39.64
N GLU A 51 2.20 -10.25 -38.69
CA GLU A 51 3.22 -9.79 -37.76
C GLU A 51 3.79 -10.94 -36.91
N PRO A 52 5.02 -10.82 -36.40
CA PRO A 52 5.60 -11.84 -35.54
C PRO A 52 4.73 -12.09 -34.29
N LEU A 53 4.51 -13.36 -33.94
CA LEU A 53 3.77 -13.78 -32.74
C LEU A 53 4.07 -12.97 -31.47
N PRO A 54 5.34 -12.68 -31.10
CA PRO A 54 5.62 -11.91 -29.88
C PRO A 54 5.16 -10.44 -29.95
N VAL A 55 5.04 -9.86 -31.14
CA VAL A 55 4.56 -8.48 -31.34
C VAL A 55 3.04 -8.45 -31.14
N ILE A 56 2.34 -9.34 -31.84
CA ILE A 56 0.88 -9.53 -31.71
C ILE A 56 0.48 -9.80 -30.26
N ALA A 57 1.17 -10.74 -29.59
CA ALA A 57 0.86 -11.09 -28.21
C ALA A 57 1.10 -9.92 -27.25
N LYS A 58 2.17 -9.15 -27.44
CA LYS A 58 2.47 -7.98 -26.61
C LYS A 58 1.39 -6.90 -26.76
N GLU A 59 0.93 -6.66 -27.98
CA GLU A 59 -0.13 -5.69 -28.24
C GLU A 59 -1.44 -6.11 -27.55
N ILE A 60 -1.88 -7.35 -27.74
CA ILE A 60 -3.10 -7.89 -27.11
C ILE A 60 -3.02 -7.82 -25.59
N LEU A 61 -1.88 -8.21 -25.00
CA LEU A 61 -1.68 -8.18 -23.55
C LEU A 61 -1.61 -6.75 -23.00
N SER A 62 -1.11 -5.79 -23.77
CA SER A 62 -1.07 -4.38 -23.36
C SER A 62 -2.45 -3.71 -23.37
N GLN A 63 -3.35 -4.16 -24.25
CA GLN A 63 -4.73 -3.67 -24.34
C GLN A 63 -5.68 -4.40 -23.37
N ALA A 64 -5.27 -5.55 -22.84
CA ALA A 64 -6.08 -6.32 -21.90
C ALA A 64 -6.24 -5.60 -20.54
N PRO A 65 -7.48 -5.42 -20.04
CA PRO A 65 -7.69 -4.81 -18.73
C PRO A 65 -7.09 -5.68 -17.63
N LEU A 66 -6.40 -5.05 -16.67
CA LEU A 66 -5.74 -5.74 -15.54
C LEU A 66 -6.68 -6.70 -14.79
N GLY A 67 -7.98 -6.39 -14.74
CA GLY A 67 -9.00 -7.26 -14.14
C GLY A 67 -9.11 -8.64 -14.81
N ASN A 68 -8.96 -8.72 -16.13
CA ASN A 68 -9.03 -9.97 -16.87
C ASN A 68 -7.75 -10.79 -16.68
N LEU A 69 -6.59 -10.14 -16.63
CA LEU A 69 -5.31 -10.80 -16.31
C LEU A 69 -5.29 -11.35 -14.88
N ILE A 70 -5.87 -10.63 -13.92
CA ILE A 70 -6.00 -11.08 -12.53
C ILE A 70 -6.99 -12.24 -12.43
N ARG A 71 -8.13 -12.15 -13.13
CA ARG A 71 -9.14 -13.20 -13.16
C ARG A 71 -8.62 -14.47 -13.85
N ALA A 72 -7.89 -14.34 -14.95
CA ALA A 72 -7.18 -15.42 -15.61
C ALA A 72 -6.17 -16.05 -14.65
N ARG A 73 -5.30 -15.26 -14.02
CA ARG A 73 -4.34 -15.78 -13.03
C ARG A 73 -5.00 -16.45 -11.80
N ALA A 74 -6.19 -15.99 -11.40
CA ALA A 74 -6.97 -16.59 -10.33
C ALA A 74 -7.67 -17.90 -10.77
N LYS A 75 -8.15 -17.98 -12.02
CA LYS A 75 -8.74 -19.18 -12.62
C LYS A 75 -7.69 -20.24 -12.95
N THR A 76 -6.56 -19.83 -13.54
CA THR A 76 -5.34 -20.63 -13.75
C THR A 76 -4.60 -20.82 -12.43
N GLY A 77 -5.34 -20.86 -11.32
CA GLY A 77 -4.87 -21.00 -9.96
C GLY A 77 -3.81 -22.08 -9.94
N ARG A 78 -2.57 -21.64 -9.74
CA ARG A 78 -1.41 -22.53 -9.56
C ARG A 78 -1.86 -23.56 -8.54
N ARG A 79 -2.10 -24.80 -8.99
CA ARG A 79 -2.42 -25.90 -8.08
C ARG A 79 -1.23 -25.97 -7.14
N LEU A 80 -1.39 -25.39 -5.95
CA LEU A 80 -0.41 -25.53 -4.90
C LEU A 80 -0.37 -27.03 -4.68
N SER A 81 0.78 -27.62 -5.00
CA SER A 81 1.01 -29.05 -4.79
C SER A 81 0.52 -29.40 -3.39
N GLY A 82 -0.16 -30.54 -3.20
CA GLY A 82 -0.73 -30.90 -1.90
C GLY A 82 0.29 -30.80 -0.76
N GLY A 83 1.58 -30.99 -1.07
CA GLY A 83 2.70 -30.73 -0.16
C GLY A 83 2.87 -29.27 0.26
N SER A 84 2.69 -28.28 -0.63
CA SER A 84 2.71 -26.86 -0.28
C SER A 84 1.50 -26.45 0.56
N ILE A 85 0.32 -27.04 0.32
CA ILE A 85 -0.86 -26.80 1.17
C ILE A 85 -0.68 -27.47 2.54
N ALA A 86 -0.10 -28.67 2.60
CA ALA A 86 0.23 -29.35 3.86
C ALA A 86 1.32 -28.62 4.65
N LEU A 87 2.38 -28.14 3.98
CA LEU A 87 3.40 -27.27 4.59
C LEU A 87 2.77 -25.98 5.10
N ILE A 88 1.85 -25.38 4.32
CA ILE A 88 1.13 -24.19 4.78
C ILE A 88 0.22 -24.52 5.96
N ALA A 89 -0.47 -25.66 5.96
CA ALA A 89 -1.36 -26.07 7.03
C ALA A 89 -0.61 -26.49 8.31
N ILE A 90 0.60 -27.05 8.20
CA ILE A 90 1.45 -27.44 9.32
C ILE A 90 2.23 -26.24 9.87
N GLY A 91 2.60 -25.29 9.02
CA GLY A 91 3.27 -24.06 9.47
C GLY A 91 2.32 -22.91 9.83
N SER A 92 1.07 -22.93 9.36
CA SER A 92 -0.01 -21.98 9.73
C SER A 92 -0.24 -21.86 11.22
N PRO A 93 -0.24 -22.96 12.01
CA PRO A 93 -0.30 -22.89 13.46
C PRO A 93 0.83 -22.09 14.10
N ILE A 94 1.99 -21.94 13.44
CA ILE A 94 3.18 -21.32 14.02
C ILE A 94 3.37 -19.90 13.49
N TRP A 95 3.38 -19.68 12.18
CA TRP A 95 3.64 -18.34 11.65
C TRP A 95 2.46 -17.39 11.77
N LEU A 96 1.22 -17.88 11.83
CA LEU A 96 0.03 -17.03 11.94
C LEU A 96 -0.05 -16.36 13.32
N PRO A 97 0.09 -17.08 14.47
CA PRO A 97 0.17 -16.41 15.76
C PRO A 97 1.45 -15.58 15.92
N VAL A 98 2.58 -15.97 15.31
CA VAL A 98 3.80 -15.13 15.32
C VAL A 98 3.56 -13.81 14.57
N ALA A 99 2.97 -13.86 13.39
CA ALA A 99 2.61 -12.65 12.63
C ALA A 99 1.62 -11.77 13.40
N LEU A 100 0.61 -12.39 14.02
CA LEU A 100 -0.35 -11.69 14.87
C LEU A 100 0.33 -11.06 16.09
N ALA A 101 1.27 -11.75 16.73
CA ALA A 101 2.02 -11.24 17.87
C ALA A 101 2.91 -10.05 17.46
N VAL A 102 3.61 -10.15 16.32
CA VAL A 102 4.40 -9.02 15.77
C VAL A 102 3.51 -7.82 15.47
N LEU A 103 2.34 -8.04 14.89
CA LEU A 103 1.36 -6.97 14.61
C LEU A 103 0.83 -6.36 15.92
N ALA A 104 0.50 -7.19 16.91
CA ALA A 104 0.04 -6.73 18.22
C ALA A 104 1.10 -5.89 18.92
N VAL A 105 2.36 -6.34 18.95
CA VAL A 105 3.49 -5.58 19.51
C VAL A 105 3.67 -4.26 18.77
N GLY A 106 3.64 -4.27 17.44
CA GLY A 106 3.72 -3.05 16.64
C GLY A 106 2.59 -2.05 16.96
N LEU A 107 1.36 -2.54 17.10
CA LEU A 107 0.20 -1.74 17.49
C LEU A 107 0.36 -1.18 18.91
N THR A 108 0.84 -1.98 19.86
CA THR A 108 1.09 -1.53 21.23
C THR A 108 2.15 -0.44 21.27
N LEU A 109 3.28 -0.60 20.58
CA LEU A 109 4.33 0.42 20.52
C LEU A 109 3.81 1.72 19.89
N TYR A 110 2.99 1.61 18.85
CA TYR A 110 2.34 2.77 18.24
C TYR A 110 1.40 3.49 19.22
N LEU A 111 0.56 2.75 19.96
CA LEU A 111 -0.32 3.31 20.96
C LEU A 111 0.45 3.96 22.12
N VAL A 112 1.47 3.29 22.66
CA VAL A 112 2.33 3.82 23.73
C VAL A 112 2.98 5.13 23.28
N PHE A 113 3.47 5.18 22.04
CA PHE A 113 4.03 6.40 21.48
C PHE A 113 3.02 7.56 21.47
N TRP A 114 1.78 7.31 21.04
CA TRP A 114 0.72 8.33 21.07
C TRP A 114 0.30 8.73 22.48
N VAL A 115 0.29 7.79 23.43
CA VAL A 115 0.03 8.09 24.85
C VAL A 115 1.13 8.99 25.40
N LEU A 116 2.40 8.76 25.08
CA LEU A 116 3.50 9.64 25.49
C LEU A 116 3.33 11.06 24.96
N VAL A 117 2.94 11.20 23.69
CA VAL A 117 2.62 12.51 23.10
C VAL A 117 1.46 13.17 23.84
N LEU A 118 0.39 12.43 24.12
CA LEU A 118 -0.74 12.93 24.91
C LEU A 118 -0.32 13.36 26.33
N CYS A 119 0.53 12.57 27.00
CA CYS A 119 1.06 12.90 28.33
C CYS A 119 1.81 14.24 28.32
N LEU A 120 2.61 14.52 27.27
CA LEU A 120 3.27 15.82 27.13
C LEU A 120 2.25 16.96 27.00
N PHE A 121 1.21 16.78 26.19
CA PHE A 121 0.14 17.78 26.08
C PHE A 121 -0.63 17.99 27.38
N VAL A 122 -0.90 16.92 28.13
CA VAL A 122 -1.57 17.01 29.43
C VAL A 122 -0.66 17.72 30.44
N LEU A 123 0.64 17.40 30.46
CA LEU A 123 1.62 18.10 31.29
C LEU A 123 1.61 19.60 30.99
N ASP A 124 1.70 19.99 29.72
CA ASP A 124 1.64 21.38 29.28
C ASP A 124 0.34 22.06 29.70
N ALA A 125 -0.80 21.38 29.53
CA ALA A 125 -2.09 21.89 29.94
C ALA A 125 -2.17 22.11 31.46
N THR A 126 -1.68 21.16 32.26
CA THR A 126 -1.67 21.29 33.72
C THR A 126 -0.75 22.41 34.19
N LEU A 127 0.44 22.58 33.59
CA LEU A 127 1.34 23.68 33.88
C LEU A 127 0.71 25.02 33.50
N ALA A 128 0.12 25.12 32.30
CA ALA A 128 -0.56 26.31 31.84
C ALA A 128 -1.77 26.69 32.72
N LEU A 129 -2.51 25.72 33.25
CA LEU A 129 -3.65 25.95 34.13
C LEU A 129 -3.21 26.29 35.57
N SER A 130 -2.11 25.70 36.04
CA SER A 130 -1.59 25.91 37.39
C SER A 130 -1.16 27.36 37.63
N GLY A 131 -0.64 28.06 36.61
CA GLY A 131 -0.25 29.46 36.71
C GLY A 131 -1.38 30.41 37.11
N PRO A 132 -2.48 30.49 36.34
CA PRO A 132 -3.64 31.30 36.68
C PRO A 132 -4.28 30.92 38.02
N LEU A 133 -4.35 29.63 38.35
CA LEU A 133 -4.89 29.16 39.63
C LEU A 133 -4.03 29.63 40.81
N MET A 134 -2.70 29.58 40.68
CA MET A 134 -1.78 30.13 41.68
C MET A 134 -1.89 31.65 41.80
N PHE A 135 -2.17 32.35 40.70
CA PHE A 135 -2.41 33.80 40.72
C PHE A 135 -3.66 34.15 41.52
N ILE A 136 -4.78 33.43 41.31
CA ILE A 136 -6.01 33.60 42.08
C ILE A 136 -5.77 33.28 43.57
N ARG A 137 -5.04 32.20 43.87
CA ARG A 137 -4.65 31.81 45.23
C ARG A 137 -3.84 32.90 45.92
N ALA A 138 -2.93 33.56 45.20
CA ALA A 138 -2.06 34.60 45.75
C ALA A 138 -2.86 35.77 46.34
N PHE A 139 -3.94 36.20 45.69
CA PHE A 139 -4.80 37.29 46.20
C PHE A 139 -5.71 36.85 47.36
N GLY A 140 -6.05 35.55 47.47
CA GLY A 140 -6.92 35.04 48.53
C GLY A 140 -6.21 34.59 49.82
N ALA A 141 -4.89 34.38 49.81
CA ALA A 141 -4.17 33.70 50.89
C ALA A 141 -3.52 34.61 51.96
N GLY A 142 -3.83 35.92 51.96
CA GLY A 142 -3.23 36.89 52.87
C GLY A 142 -1.85 37.35 52.41
N GLY A 143 -1.65 38.67 52.36
CA GLY A 143 -0.47 39.31 51.78
C GLY A 143 0.86 38.99 52.48
N GLY A 144 1.97 39.46 51.90
CA GLY A 144 3.33 39.22 52.38
C GLY A 144 4.06 38.16 51.56
N ALA A 145 4.89 37.33 52.21
CA ALA A 145 5.75 36.36 51.55
C ALA A 145 4.97 35.31 50.72
N ASN A 146 3.77 34.94 51.15
CA ASN A 146 2.92 33.95 50.47
C ASN A 146 2.44 34.43 49.09
N LEU A 147 2.15 35.74 48.97
CA LEU A 147 1.73 36.35 47.71
C LEU A 147 2.87 36.34 46.68
N VAL A 148 4.08 36.74 47.10
CA VAL A 148 5.27 36.73 46.23
C VAL A 148 5.64 35.31 45.81
N PHE A 149 5.56 34.35 46.74
CA PHE A 149 5.86 32.95 46.47
C PHE A 149 4.86 32.32 45.48
N CYS A 150 3.56 32.52 45.68
CA CYS A 150 2.53 32.01 44.77
C CYS A 150 2.64 32.61 43.35
N ILE A 151 2.92 33.92 43.24
CA ILE A 151 3.13 34.58 41.95
C ILE A 151 4.39 34.05 41.25
N GLY A 152 5.50 33.87 41.98
CA GLY A 152 6.74 33.31 41.44
C GLY A 152 6.57 31.86 40.93
N MET A 153 5.87 31.02 41.70
CA MET A 153 5.51 29.65 41.30
C MET A 153 4.59 29.64 40.08
N GLY A 154 3.61 30.54 40.02
CA GLY A 154 2.70 30.64 38.88
C GLY A 154 3.39 31.10 37.59
N LEU A 155 4.29 32.08 37.69
CA LEU A 155 5.09 32.56 36.55
C LEU A 155 6.08 31.52 36.05
N SER A 156 6.74 30.80 36.95
CA SER A 156 7.67 29.72 36.56
C SER A 156 6.95 28.54 35.92
N ALA A 157 5.76 28.16 36.41
CA ALA A 157 4.92 27.14 35.77
C ALA A 157 4.47 27.56 34.36
N LEU A 158 4.07 28.83 34.17
CA LEU A 158 3.73 29.37 32.84
C LEU A 158 4.94 29.41 31.91
N ALA A 159 6.11 29.81 32.40
CA ALA A 159 7.34 29.82 31.61
C ALA A 159 7.72 28.41 31.14
N LEU A 160 7.60 27.41 32.02
CA LEU A 160 7.83 26.00 31.67
C LEU A 160 6.82 25.49 30.64
N ALA A 161 5.53 25.85 30.77
CA ALA A 161 4.50 25.49 29.80
C ALA A 161 4.81 26.06 28.40
N VAL A 162 5.23 27.32 28.32
CA VAL A 162 5.58 27.97 27.04
C VAL A 162 6.81 27.33 26.41
N LEU A 163 7.80 26.89 27.20
CA LEU A 163 9.00 26.22 26.69
C LEU A 163 8.74 24.77 26.25
N ALA A 164 7.84 24.07 26.94
CA ALA A 164 7.53 22.67 26.64
C ALA A 164 6.57 22.50 25.44
N PHE A 165 5.69 23.48 25.20
CA PHE A 165 4.72 23.45 24.09
C PHE A 165 5.34 23.26 22.69
N PRO A 166 6.42 23.98 22.29
CA PRO A 166 7.11 23.73 21.02
C PRO A 166 7.68 22.32 20.90
N CYS A 167 8.10 21.72 22.02
CA CYS A 167 8.64 20.37 22.06
C CYS A 167 7.55 19.33 21.75
N ALA A 168 6.38 19.46 22.40
CA ALA A 168 5.22 18.62 22.12
C ALA A 168 4.71 18.79 20.67
N MET A 169 4.65 20.03 20.18
CA MET A 169 4.26 20.32 18.79
C MET A 169 5.26 19.77 17.77
N GLY A 170 6.56 19.83 18.06
CA GLY A 170 7.62 19.27 17.24
C GLY A 170 7.52 17.75 17.12
N ALA A 171 7.29 17.06 18.23
CA ALA A 171 7.07 15.61 18.25
C ALA A 171 5.84 15.22 17.40
N ALA A 172 4.72 15.93 17.54
CA ALA A 172 3.50 15.67 16.77
C ALA A 172 3.65 15.98 15.27
N LYS A 173 4.35 17.06 14.90
CA LYS A 173 4.61 17.39 13.49
C LYS A 173 5.59 16.41 12.85
N GLY A 174 6.62 16.00 13.58
CA GLY A 174 7.61 15.03 13.12
C GLY A 174 6.98 13.69 12.76
N THR A 175 6.03 13.21 13.56
CA THR A 175 5.34 11.93 13.32
C THR A 175 4.42 12.00 12.11
N LEU A 176 3.66 13.09 11.94
CA LEU A 176 2.84 13.31 10.75
C LEU A 176 3.69 13.46 9.48
N TRP A 177 4.85 14.11 9.57
CA TRP A 177 5.79 14.21 8.46
C TRP A 177 6.35 12.84 8.07
N LEU A 178 6.80 12.04 9.05
CA LEU A 178 7.25 10.67 8.83
C LEU A 178 6.15 9.79 8.21
N GLY A 179 4.92 9.88 8.71
CA GLY A 179 3.78 9.16 8.15
C GLY A 179 3.52 9.52 6.69
N LYS A 180 3.52 10.82 6.36
CA LYS A 180 3.40 11.28 4.96
C LYS A 180 4.57 10.82 4.09
N TRP A 181 5.79 10.81 4.63
CA TRP A 181 6.99 10.37 3.92
C TRP A 181 6.95 8.86 3.61
N LEU A 182 6.58 8.02 4.59
CA LEU A 182 6.40 6.58 4.41
C LEU A 182 5.31 6.28 3.37
N LEU A 183 4.15 6.95 3.46
CA LEU A 183 3.08 6.79 2.49
C LEU A 183 3.52 7.16 1.07
N ARG A 184 4.30 8.25 0.90
CA ARG A 184 4.86 8.63 -0.39
C ARG A 184 5.83 7.58 -0.92
N LYS A 185 6.68 7.00 -0.07
CA LYS A 185 7.62 5.94 -0.45
C LYS A 185 6.90 4.65 -0.86
N ILE A 186 5.84 4.27 -0.16
CA ILE A 186 5.02 3.09 -0.51
C ILE A 186 4.24 3.32 -1.82
N LYS A 187 3.73 4.54 -2.04
CA LYS A 187 2.99 4.88 -3.26
C LYS A 187 3.88 5.11 -4.48
N ALA A 188 5.14 5.51 -4.30
CA ALA A 188 6.09 5.78 -5.38
C ALA A 188 6.23 4.63 -6.43
N PRO A 189 6.36 3.35 -6.04
CA PRO A 189 6.43 2.25 -7.01
C PRO A 189 5.10 1.93 -7.72
N PHE A 190 3.96 2.30 -7.13
CA PHE A 190 2.65 2.14 -7.78
C PHE A 190 2.39 3.24 -8.81
N ILE A 191 2.71 4.50 -8.49
CA ILE A 191 2.53 5.63 -9.40
C ILE A 191 3.46 5.52 -10.62
N ARG A 192 4.67 4.97 -10.47
CA ARG A 192 5.61 4.79 -11.58
C ARG A 192 5.19 3.72 -12.60
N LYS A 193 4.24 2.85 -12.25
CA LYS A 193 3.72 1.79 -13.13
C LYS A 193 2.52 2.22 -13.97
N GLU A 194 1.90 3.35 -13.66
CA GLU A 194 0.71 3.86 -14.35
C GLU A 194 1.06 4.87 -15.47
N VAL A 195 2.33 5.29 -15.55
CA VAL A 195 2.81 6.36 -16.47
C VAL A 195 3.88 5.84 -17.44
N ALA A 196 4.06 4.52 -17.54
CA ALA A 196 5.00 3.87 -18.46
C ALA A 196 4.29 2.75 -19.20
#